data_AF-A0A3D5L4F2-F1
#
_entry.id   AF-A0A3D5L4F2-F1
#
_cell.length_a   1.000
_cell.length_b   1.000
_cell.length_c   1.000
_cell.angle_alpha   90.00
_cell.angle_beta   90.00
_cell.angle_gamma   90.00
#
_symmetry.space_group_name_H-M   'P 1'
#
loop_
_entity.id
_entity.type
_entity.pdbx_description
1 polymer ?
#
loop_
_entity_poly.entity_id
_entity_poly.type
_entity_poly.pdbx_seq_one_letter_code
_entity_poly.pdbx_strand_id
1 'polypeptide(L)'
;SGSLNTFMNAMTYSDKTVYPIASTNEKDFDNLMHAYLDAVFYPNIYREENIFRQEGWHYEVNDEGELSVNGVVYNEMKGALATPDAVLDDAILKSLYPDTTYAVISGGDPEVIPTLTYEEYLNFHRTYYHPSNSYIYLYGNCDMIGRLRYLDEAYLSHFDFLQMDTRVQPQKTFASPVEVKADYSLMTGEDPAGKAFLSWNAAMPRTAEKEEEQNRHDYLLQSMTMNVIDYVLCDSEGGPVREALRKSGICEDVDSTFDDGIMLPYYSISAKYTDPQQKETFRELVESTLRKVVREGLDPMAIEAGINYYEFVLREKDAGYTPLGLVEGLNLLDTWLYNEAAVFDTGHRLSILAELREKDPSWYTDFIRKNLIDNPHRSIVTLVPVPGLQAGKDKESAARLAKTKEEMTPEEFQAVKEKAEALSRWQDTPDNPEDVRKVPSLVRADLDTEGTPLVNEMDQAGPVPVLTHPMFTDGILYLNLMFDTKQVPAELFPYLVVYRTFFGALDTKKHTYRELDLTTDCISGGISAGLQVNEDLRHPGAFRTSFGISVRVLPQNLDRCLDLVQEILFETKFEDSGRMLEVLEEERSGLKESLESSAHLTAGGRAMAHQSAAAAV
;
A
#
# COMPACT_ATOMS: atom_id res chain seq x y z
N SER A 1 12.74 12.04 -23.07
CA SER A 1 11.27 12.04 -23.09
C SER A 1 10.78 13.45 -22.85
N GLY A 2 9.69 13.87 -23.50
CA GLY A 2 9.13 15.23 -23.42
C GLY A 2 7.69 15.20 -22.95
N SER A 3 7.47 14.59 -21.78
CA SER A 3 6.18 14.51 -21.11
C SER A 3 6.24 15.29 -19.79
N LEU A 4 5.09 15.81 -19.37
CA LEU A 4 4.87 16.51 -18.09
C LEU A 4 3.96 15.69 -17.16
N ASN A 5 4.04 14.36 -17.29
CA ASN A 5 3.23 13.46 -16.49
C ASN A 5 3.43 13.72 -15.00
N THR A 6 2.34 13.75 -14.25
CA THR A 6 2.37 13.69 -12.79
C THR A 6 2.31 12.25 -12.28
N PHE A 7 1.84 11.33 -13.12
CA PHE A 7 1.88 9.89 -12.85
C PHE A 7 1.83 9.09 -14.15
N MET A 8 2.55 7.98 -14.20
CA MET A 8 2.53 7.03 -15.30
C MET A 8 2.99 5.68 -14.74
N ASN A 9 2.11 4.68 -14.72
CA ASN A 9 2.46 3.35 -14.25
C ASN A 9 1.52 2.29 -14.86
N ALA A 10 1.75 1.02 -14.52
CA ALA A 10 0.83 -0.08 -14.68
C ALA A 10 0.89 -0.95 -13.41
N MET A 11 -0.25 -1.51 -12.98
CA MET A 11 -0.34 -2.31 -11.75
C MET A 11 -1.17 -3.56 -12.00
N THR A 12 -0.68 -4.71 -11.55
CA THR A 12 -1.38 -5.99 -11.62
C THR A 12 -1.78 -6.42 -10.21
N TYR A 13 -3.08 -6.54 -9.99
CA TYR A 13 -3.69 -7.09 -8.78
C TYR A 13 -4.05 -8.57 -9.01
N SER A 14 -4.68 -9.21 -8.02
CA SER A 14 -5.10 -10.61 -8.13
C SER A 14 -6.19 -10.86 -9.18
N ASP A 15 -6.98 -9.84 -9.53
CA ASP A 15 -8.15 -9.95 -10.42
C ASP A 15 -8.36 -8.77 -11.38
N LYS A 16 -7.43 -7.81 -11.40
CA LYS A 16 -7.48 -6.65 -12.31
C LYS A 16 -6.08 -6.18 -12.70
N THR A 17 -5.98 -5.53 -13.86
CA THR A 17 -4.80 -4.78 -14.28
C THR A 17 -5.20 -3.34 -14.55
N VAL A 18 -4.47 -2.38 -13.99
CA VAL A 18 -4.79 -0.94 -14.06
C VAL A 18 -3.65 -0.20 -14.75
N TYR A 19 -4.00 0.64 -15.73
CA TYR A 19 -3.05 1.42 -16.53
C TYR A 19 -3.29 2.93 -16.34
N PRO A 20 -2.93 3.51 -15.18
CA PRO A 20 -3.22 4.90 -14.90
C PRO A 20 -2.17 5.85 -15.47
N ILE A 21 -2.68 7.00 -15.90
CA ILE A 21 -1.89 8.16 -16.32
C ILE A 21 -2.46 9.42 -15.68
N ALA A 22 -1.59 10.40 -15.43
CA ALA A 22 -2.01 11.72 -14.99
C ALA A 22 -1.06 12.78 -15.54
N SER A 23 -1.61 13.94 -15.90
CA SER A 23 -0.86 15.12 -16.29
C SER A 23 -1.66 16.37 -15.97
N THR A 24 -0.96 17.45 -15.64
CA THR A 24 -1.55 18.79 -15.50
C THR A 24 -1.57 19.55 -16.82
N ASN A 25 -0.90 19.03 -17.86
CA ASN A 25 -0.90 19.61 -19.20
C ASN A 25 -1.88 18.84 -20.11
N GLU A 26 -2.82 19.54 -20.74
CA GLU A 26 -3.89 18.88 -21.52
C GLU A 26 -3.34 18.08 -22.70
N LYS A 27 -2.38 18.64 -23.45
CA LYS A 27 -1.81 17.98 -24.62
C LYS A 27 -0.95 16.77 -24.23
N ASP A 28 -0.23 16.88 -23.12
CA ASP A 28 0.50 15.76 -22.56
C ASP A 28 -0.43 14.64 -22.12
N PHE A 29 -1.55 14.97 -21.46
CA PHE A 29 -2.57 14.00 -21.12
C PHE A 29 -3.13 13.29 -22.37
N ASP A 30 -3.40 14.02 -23.45
CA ASP A 30 -3.89 13.44 -24.70
C ASP A 30 -2.83 12.51 -25.35
N ASN A 31 -1.56 12.91 -25.32
CA ASN A 31 -0.45 12.08 -25.79
C ASN A 31 -0.32 10.77 -25.00
N LEU A 32 -0.40 10.85 -23.66
CA LEU A 32 -0.35 9.71 -22.76
C LEU A 32 -1.57 8.79 -22.97
N MET A 33 -2.77 9.37 -23.07
CA MET A 33 -4.01 8.64 -23.31
C MET A 33 -3.94 7.86 -24.62
N HIS A 34 -3.47 8.49 -25.71
CA HIS A 34 -3.25 7.79 -26.98
C HIS A 34 -2.25 6.63 -26.83
N ALA A 35 -1.08 6.88 -26.24
CA ALA A 35 -0.05 5.86 -26.08
C ALA A 35 -0.53 4.66 -25.24
N TYR A 36 -1.24 4.92 -24.15
CA TYR A 36 -1.76 3.89 -23.26
C TYR A 36 -2.92 3.10 -23.86
N LEU A 37 -3.88 3.76 -24.50
CA LEU A 37 -4.98 3.06 -25.17
C LEU A 37 -4.47 2.19 -26.33
N ASP A 38 -3.49 2.66 -27.10
CA ASP A 38 -2.87 1.88 -28.17
C ASP A 38 -2.09 0.67 -27.60
N ALA A 39 -1.36 0.86 -26.51
CA ALA A 39 -0.66 -0.22 -25.81
C ALA A 39 -1.62 -1.28 -25.23
N VAL A 40 -2.78 -0.87 -24.72
CA VAL A 40 -3.79 -1.78 -24.15
C VAL A 40 -4.59 -2.51 -25.22
N PHE A 41 -5.02 -1.84 -26.28
CA PHE A 41 -5.93 -2.44 -27.26
C PHE A 41 -5.24 -2.99 -28.51
N TYR A 42 -4.09 -2.44 -28.91
CA TYR A 42 -3.36 -2.82 -30.11
C TYR A 42 -1.87 -3.08 -29.87
N PRO A 43 -1.47 -3.84 -28.84
CA PRO A 43 -0.07 -4.07 -28.55
C PRO A 43 0.67 -4.82 -29.65
N ASN A 44 1.96 -4.50 -29.80
CA ASN A 44 2.87 -5.18 -30.73
C ASN A 44 3.15 -6.66 -30.37
N ILE A 45 2.66 -7.13 -29.22
CA ILE A 45 2.85 -8.51 -28.76
C ILE A 45 2.35 -9.55 -29.76
N TYR A 46 1.43 -9.23 -30.68
CA TYR A 46 0.97 -10.16 -31.71
C TYR A 46 1.92 -10.30 -32.91
N ARG A 47 2.87 -9.38 -33.04
CA ARG A 47 3.77 -9.26 -34.20
C ARG A 47 5.22 -9.49 -33.83
N GLU A 48 5.57 -9.32 -32.57
CA GLU A 48 6.94 -9.40 -32.06
C GLU A 48 7.00 -10.28 -30.80
N GLU A 49 7.41 -11.55 -30.99
CA GLU A 49 7.55 -12.53 -29.91
C GLU A 49 8.68 -12.17 -28.93
N ASN A 50 9.68 -11.38 -29.36
CA ASN A 50 10.78 -10.98 -28.49
C ASN A 50 10.30 -10.12 -27.29
N ILE A 51 9.17 -9.42 -27.41
CA ILE A 51 8.56 -8.70 -26.28
C ILE A 51 8.18 -9.70 -25.17
N PHE A 52 7.49 -10.79 -25.52
CA PHE A 52 7.15 -11.84 -24.54
C PHE A 52 8.39 -12.47 -23.92
N ARG A 53 9.44 -12.71 -24.72
CA ARG A 53 10.68 -13.33 -24.24
C ARG A 53 11.45 -12.43 -23.28
N GLN A 54 11.56 -11.14 -23.60
CA GLN A 54 12.20 -10.16 -22.74
C GLN A 54 11.40 -9.97 -21.45
N GLU A 55 10.11 -9.64 -21.57
CA GLU A 55 9.29 -9.22 -20.43
C GLU A 55 8.86 -10.41 -19.56
N GLY A 56 8.44 -11.51 -20.17
CA GLY A 56 7.99 -12.71 -19.46
C GLY A 56 9.17 -13.61 -19.06
N TRP A 57 9.55 -14.50 -19.97
CA TRP A 57 10.67 -15.41 -19.76
C TRP A 57 11.21 -16.01 -21.07
N HIS A 58 12.46 -16.45 -21.03
CA HIS A 58 13.10 -17.26 -22.06
C HIS A 58 14.23 -18.11 -21.46
N TYR A 59 14.70 -19.10 -22.23
CA TYR A 59 15.93 -19.81 -21.93
C TYR A 59 17.14 -19.05 -22.46
N GLU A 60 18.19 -18.98 -21.65
CA GLU A 60 19.54 -18.61 -22.07
C GLU A 60 20.42 -19.86 -22.10
N VAL A 61 21.48 -19.80 -22.90
CA VAL A 61 22.47 -20.88 -23.00
C VAL A 61 23.86 -20.30 -22.81
N ASN A 62 24.60 -20.75 -21.80
CA ASN A 62 25.98 -20.31 -21.57
C ASN A 62 26.97 -20.98 -22.55
N ASP A 63 28.25 -20.58 -22.46
CA ASP A 63 29.33 -21.10 -23.30
C ASP A 63 29.54 -22.62 -23.10
N GLU A 64 29.26 -23.13 -21.90
CA GLU A 64 29.27 -24.55 -21.55
C GLU A 64 28.04 -25.32 -22.07
N GLY A 65 27.07 -24.62 -22.66
CA GLY A 65 25.85 -25.18 -23.20
C GLY A 65 24.77 -25.49 -22.16
N GLU A 66 24.89 -24.99 -20.94
CA GLU A 66 23.92 -25.16 -19.85
C GLU A 66 22.75 -24.18 -20.02
N LEU A 67 21.55 -24.62 -19.64
CA LEU A 67 20.33 -23.80 -19.69
C LEU A 67 20.15 -22.99 -18.41
N SER A 68 19.79 -21.73 -18.56
CA SER A 68 19.25 -20.85 -17.50
C SER A 68 17.93 -20.22 -17.95
N VAL A 69 17.15 -19.70 -17.00
CA VAL A 69 15.93 -18.95 -17.28
C VAL A 69 16.19 -17.48 -16.98
N ASN A 70 15.77 -16.61 -17.89
CA ASN A 70 15.85 -15.16 -17.73
C ASN A 70 14.56 -14.49 -18.23
N GLY A 71 14.30 -13.25 -17.80
CA GLY A 71 13.12 -12.45 -18.13
C GLY A 71 12.85 -11.39 -17.08
N VAL A 72 12.21 -10.28 -17.46
CA VAL A 72 11.95 -9.15 -16.54
C VAL A 72 11.04 -9.60 -15.39
N VAL A 73 9.83 -10.08 -15.69
CA VAL A 73 8.84 -10.55 -14.70
C VAL A 73 9.37 -11.75 -13.93
N TYR A 74 10.04 -12.70 -14.60
CA TYR A 74 10.65 -13.83 -13.89
C TYR A 74 11.64 -13.38 -12.80
N ASN A 75 12.51 -12.42 -13.10
CA ASN A 75 13.48 -11.92 -12.12
C ASN A 75 12.84 -11.03 -11.05
N GLU A 76 11.87 -10.20 -11.43
CA GLU A 76 11.08 -9.38 -10.50
C GLU A 76 10.38 -10.26 -9.46
N MET A 77 9.68 -11.30 -9.91
CA MET A 77 8.94 -12.21 -9.02
C MET A 77 9.83 -13.06 -8.14
N LYS A 78 11.06 -13.37 -8.57
CA LYS A 78 12.07 -13.99 -7.68
C LYS A 78 12.46 -13.08 -6.52
N GLY A 79 12.45 -11.76 -6.72
CA GLY A 79 12.68 -10.78 -5.67
C GLY A 79 11.43 -10.52 -4.82
N ALA A 80 10.28 -10.34 -5.46
CA ALA A 80 9.02 -10.02 -4.79
C ALA A 80 8.57 -11.13 -3.82
N LEU A 81 8.74 -12.40 -4.19
CA LEU A 81 8.41 -13.54 -3.32
C LEU A 81 9.53 -13.94 -2.36
N ALA A 82 10.57 -13.11 -2.21
CA ALA A 82 11.67 -13.38 -1.28
C ALA A 82 11.42 -12.87 0.14
N THR A 83 10.43 -11.99 0.34
CA THR A 83 10.11 -11.42 1.66
C THR A 83 9.10 -12.30 2.40
N PRO A 84 9.22 -12.46 3.73
CA PRO A 84 8.26 -13.23 4.51
C PRO A 84 6.84 -12.67 4.44
N ASP A 85 6.66 -11.34 4.43
CA ASP A 85 5.34 -10.70 4.35
C ASP A 85 4.61 -11.05 3.04
N ALA A 86 5.30 -10.99 1.89
CA ALA A 86 4.69 -11.35 0.62
C ALA A 86 4.26 -12.84 0.57
N VAL A 87 5.05 -13.73 1.17
CA VAL A 87 4.71 -15.15 1.28
C VAL A 87 3.55 -15.37 2.25
N LEU A 88 3.46 -14.57 3.34
CA LEU A 88 2.35 -14.63 4.28
C LEU A 88 1.04 -14.19 3.62
N ASP A 89 1.04 -13.07 2.89
CA ASP A 89 -0.14 -12.54 2.20
C ASP A 89 -0.71 -13.53 1.18
N ASP A 90 0.17 -14.12 0.36
CA ASP A 90 -0.22 -15.18 -0.59
C ASP A 90 -0.78 -16.42 0.13
N ALA A 91 -0.17 -16.84 1.24
CA ALA A 91 -0.67 -17.96 2.04
C ALA A 91 -2.03 -17.66 2.69
N ILE A 92 -2.29 -16.41 3.10
CA ILE A 92 -3.58 -15.97 3.63
C ILE A 92 -4.65 -16.06 2.54
N LEU A 93 -4.43 -15.46 1.37
CA LEU A 93 -5.38 -15.49 0.25
C LEU A 93 -5.67 -16.93 -0.19
N LYS A 94 -4.64 -17.77 -0.36
CA LYS A 94 -4.79 -19.20 -0.67
C LYS A 94 -5.59 -19.96 0.38
N SER A 95 -5.40 -19.64 1.66
CA SER A 95 -6.11 -20.30 2.75
C SER A 95 -7.60 -19.95 2.81
N LEU A 96 -7.95 -18.71 2.45
CA LEU A 96 -9.32 -18.21 2.50
C LEU A 96 -10.09 -18.47 1.21
N TYR A 97 -9.43 -18.48 0.05
CA TYR A 97 -10.08 -18.45 -1.27
C TYR A 97 -9.62 -19.55 -2.24
N PRO A 98 -9.52 -20.83 -1.81
CA PRO A 98 -8.90 -21.92 -2.59
C PRO A 98 -9.60 -22.23 -3.93
N ASP A 99 -10.87 -21.82 -4.11
CA ASP A 99 -11.66 -22.12 -5.31
C ASP A 99 -11.71 -20.94 -6.31
N THR A 100 -10.95 -19.87 -6.07
CA THR A 100 -11.02 -18.62 -6.86
C THR A 100 -9.65 -18.18 -7.41
N THR A 101 -9.62 -17.11 -8.20
CA THR A 101 -8.37 -16.52 -8.72
C THR A 101 -7.43 -16.02 -7.62
N TYR A 102 -7.93 -15.76 -6.41
CA TYR A 102 -7.08 -15.33 -5.29
C TYR A 102 -6.18 -16.44 -4.72
N ALA A 103 -6.39 -17.70 -5.12
CA ALA A 103 -5.50 -18.80 -4.73
C ALA A 103 -4.24 -18.93 -5.61
N VAL A 104 -4.10 -18.10 -6.65
CA VAL A 104 -2.92 -18.10 -7.54
C VAL A 104 -2.17 -16.78 -7.46
N ILE A 105 -0.87 -16.82 -7.70
CA ILE A 105 0.00 -15.64 -7.71
C ILE A 105 -0.13 -14.96 -9.08
N SER A 106 -0.94 -13.91 -9.17
CA SER A 106 -1.19 -13.21 -10.45
C SER A 106 0.05 -12.56 -11.05
N GLY A 107 1.02 -12.13 -10.22
CA GLY A 107 2.33 -11.67 -10.67
C GLY A 107 3.19 -12.78 -11.29
N GLY A 108 2.89 -14.04 -10.98
CA GLY A 108 3.57 -15.23 -11.49
C GLY A 108 4.53 -15.86 -10.47
N ASP A 109 4.34 -17.16 -10.21
CA ASP A 109 5.31 -17.96 -9.45
C ASP A 109 6.53 -18.26 -10.35
N PRO A 110 7.77 -17.91 -9.97
CA PRO A 110 8.98 -18.24 -10.74
C PRO A 110 9.13 -19.72 -11.10
N GLU A 111 8.54 -20.64 -10.34
CA GLU A 111 8.54 -22.07 -10.64
C GLU A 111 7.56 -22.45 -11.77
N VAL A 112 6.55 -21.62 -12.03
CA VAL A 112 5.47 -21.83 -13.01
C VAL A 112 5.60 -20.91 -14.22
N ILE A 113 6.15 -19.70 -14.09
CA ILE A 113 6.38 -18.77 -15.22
C ILE A 113 7.01 -19.49 -16.43
N PRO A 114 8.02 -20.37 -16.28
CA PRO A 114 8.63 -21.10 -17.41
C PRO A 114 7.72 -22.11 -18.12
N THR A 115 6.48 -22.30 -17.68
CA THR A 115 5.49 -23.12 -18.38
C THR A 115 4.55 -22.31 -19.25
N LEU A 116 4.49 -20.98 -19.08
CA LEU A 116 3.63 -20.10 -19.88
C LEU A 116 4.11 -20.08 -21.33
N THR A 117 3.23 -20.42 -22.25
CA THR A 117 3.50 -20.34 -23.69
C THR A 117 3.11 -18.98 -24.25
N TYR A 118 3.78 -18.57 -25.34
CA TYR A 118 3.45 -17.33 -26.04
C TYR A 118 1.99 -17.30 -26.52
N GLU A 119 1.44 -18.43 -26.99
CA GLU A 119 0.04 -18.48 -27.45
C GLU A 119 -0.97 -18.38 -26.28
N GLU A 120 -0.68 -18.95 -25.11
CA GLU A 120 -1.50 -18.73 -23.91
C GLU A 120 -1.48 -17.27 -23.48
N TYR A 121 -0.31 -16.63 -23.51
CA TYR A 121 -0.16 -15.20 -23.25
C TYR A 121 -0.99 -14.34 -24.23
N LEU A 122 -0.91 -14.62 -25.53
CA LEU A 122 -1.73 -13.92 -26.53
C LEU A 122 -3.23 -14.17 -26.33
N ASN A 123 -3.63 -15.40 -26.01
CA ASN A 123 -5.04 -15.74 -25.77
C ASN A 123 -5.60 -15.07 -24.52
N PHE A 124 -4.79 -14.91 -23.47
CA PHE A 124 -5.18 -14.16 -22.29
C PHE A 124 -5.51 -12.71 -22.67
N HIS A 125 -4.63 -12.04 -23.43
CA HIS A 125 -4.90 -10.69 -23.92
C HIS A 125 -6.15 -10.63 -24.80
N ARG A 126 -6.29 -11.52 -25.80
CA ARG A 126 -7.47 -11.56 -26.68
C ARG A 126 -8.78 -11.69 -25.90
N THR A 127 -8.75 -12.42 -24.80
CA THR A 127 -9.93 -12.65 -23.97
C THR A 127 -10.21 -11.44 -23.09
N TYR A 128 -9.25 -11.01 -22.27
CA TYR A 128 -9.54 -10.09 -21.17
C TYR A 128 -9.34 -8.60 -21.49
N TYR A 129 -8.60 -8.24 -22.56
CA TYR A 129 -8.33 -6.85 -22.93
C TYR A 129 -9.35 -6.30 -23.95
N HIS A 130 -10.50 -6.96 -24.10
CA HIS A 130 -11.60 -6.46 -24.91
C HIS A 130 -12.30 -5.28 -24.20
N PRO A 131 -12.74 -4.22 -24.92
CA PRO A 131 -13.42 -3.08 -24.29
C PRO A 131 -14.69 -3.44 -23.50
N SER A 132 -15.42 -4.50 -23.90
CA SER A 132 -16.57 -5.00 -23.15
C SER A 132 -16.23 -5.57 -21.76
N ASN A 133 -14.95 -5.80 -21.46
CA ASN A 133 -14.43 -6.19 -20.15
C ASN A 133 -13.62 -5.06 -19.49
N SER A 134 -13.60 -3.87 -20.08
CA SER A 134 -12.74 -2.76 -19.65
C SER A 134 -13.52 -1.74 -18.82
N TYR A 135 -12.87 -1.24 -17.77
CA TYR A 135 -13.36 -0.16 -16.93
C TYR A 135 -12.52 1.09 -17.21
N ILE A 136 -13.14 2.13 -17.77
CA ILE A 136 -12.44 3.37 -18.15
C ILE A 136 -13.06 4.52 -17.36
N TYR A 137 -12.23 5.29 -16.65
CA TYR A 137 -12.64 6.49 -15.94
C TYR A 137 -11.78 7.69 -16.36
N LEU A 138 -12.38 8.88 -16.28
CA LEU A 138 -11.69 10.15 -16.47
C LEU A 138 -11.92 11.00 -15.22
N TYR A 139 -10.86 11.64 -14.74
CA TYR A 139 -10.90 12.50 -13.56
C TYR A 139 -10.21 13.84 -13.83
N GLY A 140 -10.77 14.90 -13.26
CA GLY A 140 -10.16 16.23 -13.27
C GLY A 140 -10.97 17.26 -14.06
N ASN A 141 -10.43 18.48 -14.13
CA ASN A 141 -11.04 19.58 -14.87
C ASN A 141 -10.55 19.58 -16.31
N CYS A 142 -11.29 18.95 -17.22
CA CYS A 142 -10.93 18.84 -18.63
C CYS A 142 -12.15 18.78 -19.56
N ASP A 143 -11.94 18.85 -20.87
CA ASP A 143 -12.99 18.59 -21.86
C ASP A 143 -13.39 17.11 -21.90
N MET A 144 -14.28 16.73 -20.98
CA MET A 144 -14.81 15.37 -20.88
C MET A 144 -15.52 14.93 -22.16
N ILE A 145 -16.27 15.81 -22.82
CA ILE A 145 -17.02 15.45 -24.04
C ILE A 145 -16.05 15.18 -25.18
N GLY A 146 -15.03 16.03 -25.35
CA GLY A 146 -13.97 15.83 -26.33
C GLY A 146 -13.24 14.50 -26.12
N ARG A 147 -12.88 14.18 -24.88
CA ARG A 147 -12.17 12.94 -24.53
C ARG A 147 -13.02 11.68 -24.71
N LEU A 148 -14.28 11.71 -24.30
CA LEU A 148 -15.21 10.60 -24.55
C LEU A 148 -15.44 10.37 -26.05
N ARG A 149 -15.53 11.45 -26.85
CA ARG A 149 -15.61 11.34 -28.30
C ARG A 149 -14.34 10.74 -28.90
N TYR A 150 -13.17 11.16 -28.43
CA TYR A 150 -11.89 10.59 -28.88
C TYR A 150 -11.79 9.10 -28.54
N LEU A 151 -12.16 8.70 -27.31
CA LEU A 151 -12.21 7.29 -26.90
C LEU A 151 -13.09 6.47 -27.86
N ASP A 152 -14.29 6.96 -28.16
CA ASP A 152 -15.22 6.30 -29.08
C ASP A 152 -14.66 6.22 -30.52
N GLU A 153 -14.33 7.36 -31.12
CA GLU A 153 -13.94 7.46 -32.54
C GLU A 153 -12.60 6.82 -32.84
N ALA A 154 -11.63 6.86 -31.90
CA ALA A 154 -10.27 6.35 -32.15
C ALA A 154 -10.07 4.90 -31.69
N TYR A 155 -10.88 4.40 -30.75
CA TYR A 155 -10.67 3.07 -30.15
C TYR A 155 -11.96 2.24 -30.05
N LEU A 156 -12.93 2.67 -29.25
CA LEU A 156 -14.03 1.79 -28.82
C LEU A 156 -14.97 1.40 -29.97
N SER A 157 -15.22 2.31 -30.92
CA SER A 157 -16.06 2.06 -32.10
C SER A 157 -15.47 1.04 -33.09
N HIS A 158 -14.20 0.64 -32.91
CA HIS A 158 -13.56 -0.39 -33.73
C HIS A 158 -13.86 -1.82 -33.26
N PHE A 159 -14.54 -1.98 -32.12
CA PHE A 159 -14.87 -3.27 -31.52
C PHE A 159 -16.37 -3.53 -31.59
N ASP A 160 -16.73 -4.79 -31.89
CA ASP A 160 -18.09 -5.26 -31.71
C ASP A 160 -18.34 -5.58 -30.23
N PHE A 161 -19.57 -5.37 -29.74
CA PHE A 161 -19.92 -5.78 -28.38
C PHE A 161 -19.71 -7.30 -28.21
N LEU A 162 -19.00 -7.68 -27.15
CA LEU A 162 -18.78 -9.07 -26.78
C LEU A 162 -19.40 -9.33 -25.41
N GLN A 163 -20.38 -10.24 -25.36
CA GLN A 163 -20.93 -10.70 -24.09
C GLN A 163 -19.91 -11.63 -23.41
N MET A 164 -19.43 -11.23 -22.24
CA MET A 164 -18.44 -11.96 -21.46
C MET A 164 -18.92 -12.08 -20.01
N ASP A 165 -18.62 -13.20 -19.35
CA ASP A 165 -18.77 -13.33 -17.89
C ASP A 165 -17.38 -13.54 -17.28
N THR A 166 -16.77 -12.43 -16.86
CA THR A 166 -15.44 -12.36 -16.27
C THR A 166 -15.49 -12.14 -14.75
N ARG A 167 -16.69 -12.21 -14.17
CA ARG A 167 -16.89 -11.94 -12.74
C ARG A 167 -16.20 -13.00 -11.89
N VAL A 168 -15.45 -12.55 -10.89
CA VAL A 168 -14.88 -13.43 -9.87
C VAL A 168 -16.02 -14.06 -9.08
N GLN A 169 -16.10 -15.39 -9.08
CA GLN A 169 -17.11 -16.11 -8.34
C GLN A 169 -16.80 -16.04 -6.83
N PRO A 170 -17.81 -15.87 -5.96
CA PRO A 170 -17.58 -15.84 -4.53
C PRO A 170 -17.11 -17.21 -4.04
N GLN A 171 -16.12 -17.21 -3.13
CA GLN A 171 -15.70 -18.42 -2.43
C GLN A 171 -16.83 -18.97 -1.57
N LYS A 172 -17.03 -20.29 -1.59
CA LYS A 172 -18.01 -20.94 -0.72
C LYS A 172 -17.56 -20.88 0.73
N THR A 173 -18.50 -20.51 1.60
CA THR A 173 -18.31 -20.49 3.06
C THR A 173 -17.85 -21.86 3.58
N PHE A 174 -16.79 -21.87 4.38
CA PHE A 174 -16.30 -23.11 4.99
C PHE A 174 -17.27 -23.70 6.01
N ALA A 175 -17.20 -25.02 6.19
CA ALA A 175 -17.95 -25.71 7.23
C ALA A 175 -17.32 -25.54 8.63
N SER A 176 -16.01 -25.33 8.67
CA SER A 176 -15.21 -25.10 9.88
C SER A 176 -13.91 -24.37 9.53
N PRO A 177 -13.27 -23.69 10.49
CA PRO A 177 -11.97 -23.08 10.26
C PRO A 177 -10.92 -24.08 9.76
N VAL A 178 -9.98 -23.59 8.95
CA VAL A 178 -8.88 -24.39 8.38
C VAL A 178 -7.53 -23.96 8.95
N GLU A 179 -6.53 -24.82 8.84
CA GLU A 179 -5.15 -24.50 9.21
C GLU A 179 -4.24 -24.76 8.01
N VAL A 180 -3.39 -23.79 7.68
CA VAL A 180 -2.45 -23.85 6.57
C VAL A 180 -1.05 -23.59 7.09
N LYS A 181 -0.09 -24.34 6.55
CA LYS A 181 1.33 -24.11 6.78
C LYS A 181 1.99 -23.74 5.46
N ALA A 182 2.80 -22.69 5.48
CA ALA A 182 3.65 -22.28 4.38
C ALA A 182 5.10 -22.17 4.87
N ASP A 183 6.05 -22.32 3.95
CA ASP A 183 7.48 -22.23 4.25
C ASP A 183 8.07 -21.02 3.53
N TYR A 184 9.01 -20.32 4.17
CA TYR A 184 9.78 -19.25 3.54
C TYR A 184 11.28 -19.41 3.77
N SER A 185 12.07 -18.80 2.88
CA SER A 185 13.52 -18.91 2.89
C SER A 185 14.16 -17.91 3.86
N LEU A 186 15.18 -18.36 4.58
CA LEU A 186 16.09 -17.49 5.32
C LEU A 186 17.37 -17.17 4.55
N MET A 187 18.03 -16.07 4.92
CA MET A 187 19.37 -15.80 4.42
C MET A 187 20.38 -16.82 4.98
N THR A 188 21.46 -17.04 4.23
CA THR A 188 22.48 -18.03 4.63
C THR A 188 23.14 -17.63 5.95
N GLY A 189 23.13 -18.54 6.92
CA GLY A 189 23.73 -18.33 8.24
C GLY A 189 22.81 -17.69 9.28
N GLU A 190 21.55 -17.41 8.93
CA GLU A 190 20.55 -16.95 9.90
C GLU A 190 20.02 -18.07 10.78
N ASP A 191 19.72 -17.74 12.03
CA ASP A 191 19.03 -18.61 12.97
C ASP A 191 17.51 -18.58 12.69
N PRO A 192 16.84 -19.73 12.48
CA PRO A 192 15.39 -19.78 12.35
C PRO A 192 14.61 -19.55 13.64
N ALA A 193 15.25 -19.60 14.81
CA ALA A 193 14.57 -19.37 16.07
C ALA A 193 13.94 -17.96 16.12
N GLY A 194 12.67 -17.88 16.52
CA GLY A 194 11.95 -16.61 16.65
C GLY A 194 11.65 -15.89 15.34
N LYS A 195 11.70 -16.57 14.19
CA LYS A 195 11.45 -15.96 12.88
C LYS A 195 10.17 -16.43 12.18
N ALA A 196 9.33 -17.21 12.84
CA ALA A 196 8.05 -17.61 12.24
C ALA A 196 7.03 -16.47 12.26
N PHE A 197 5.97 -16.65 11.47
CA PHE A 197 4.79 -15.79 11.50
C PHE A 197 3.55 -16.66 11.74
N LEU A 198 2.59 -16.11 12.48
CA LEU A 198 1.30 -16.73 12.73
C LEU A 198 0.21 -15.72 12.36
N SER A 199 -0.75 -16.10 11.54
CA SER A 199 -1.91 -15.24 11.25
C SER A 199 -3.24 -15.91 11.54
N TRP A 200 -4.18 -15.13 12.06
CA TRP A 200 -5.58 -15.48 12.23
C TRP A 200 -6.39 -14.69 11.22
N ASN A 201 -7.17 -15.36 10.37
CA ASN A 201 -7.85 -14.72 9.25
C ASN A 201 -9.33 -15.09 9.21
N ALA A 202 -10.18 -14.15 8.79
CA ALA A 202 -11.60 -14.35 8.59
C ALA A 202 -12.09 -13.66 7.31
N ALA A 203 -12.68 -14.41 6.39
CA ALA A 203 -13.35 -13.84 5.22
C ALA A 203 -14.79 -13.48 5.56
N MET A 204 -15.23 -12.28 5.23
CA MET A 204 -16.57 -11.80 5.48
C MET A 204 -17.44 -11.93 4.23
N PRO A 205 -18.71 -12.34 4.38
CA PRO A 205 -19.61 -12.45 3.24
C PRO A 205 -19.91 -11.06 2.70
N ARG A 206 -19.68 -10.86 1.40
CA ARG A 206 -20.14 -9.68 0.68
C ARG A 206 -21.65 -9.81 0.45
N THR A 207 -22.43 -8.79 0.79
CA THR A 207 -23.89 -8.74 0.56
C THR A 207 -24.27 -8.63 -0.94
N ALA A 208 -23.31 -8.75 -1.85
CA ALA A 208 -23.35 -8.24 -3.22
C ALA A 208 -24.01 -9.12 -4.29
N GLU A 209 -24.70 -10.21 -3.96
CA GLU A 209 -25.33 -11.02 -5.02
C GLU A 209 -26.54 -10.34 -5.70
N LYS A 210 -27.07 -9.24 -5.15
CA LYS A 210 -28.20 -8.51 -5.75
C LYS A 210 -27.96 -7.01 -5.79
N GLU A 211 -28.25 -6.40 -6.93
CA GLU A 211 -28.11 -4.96 -7.27
C GLU A 211 -28.93 -4.00 -6.38
N GLU A 212 -29.71 -4.51 -5.43
CA GLU A 212 -30.57 -3.73 -4.54
C GLU A 212 -29.76 -2.73 -3.70
N GLU A 213 -30.27 -1.50 -3.57
CA GLU A 213 -29.63 -0.39 -2.84
C GLU A 213 -29.32 -0.75 -1.38
N GLN A 214 -30.20 -1.51 -0.73
CA GLN A 214 -29.97 -1.97 0.65
C GLN A 214 -28.70 -2.82 0.77
N ASN A 215 -28.42 -3.69 -0.20
CA ASN A 215 -27.24 -4.56 -0.13
C ASN A 215 -25.95 -3.78 -0.31
N ARG A 216 -25.99 -2.72 -1.12
CA ARG A 216 -24.88 -1.79 -1.34
C ARG A 216 -24.57 -0.97 -0.08
N HIS A 217 -25.62 -0.43 0.56
CA HIS A 217 -25.50 0.21 1.86
C HIS A 217 -24.98 -0.76 2.93
N ASP A 218 -25.53 -1.98 3.03
CA ASP A 218 -25.10 -3.00 3.98
C ASP A 218 -23.62 -3.40 3.79
N TYR A 219 -23.13 -3.43 2.55
CA TYR A 219 -21.73 -3.67 2.24
C TYR A 219 -20.83 -2.56 2.79
N LEU A 220 -21.13 -1.30 2.47
CA LEU A 220 -20.35 -0.16 2.96
C LEU A 220 -20.41 -0.07 4.49
N LEU A 221 -21.59 -0.34 5.08
CA LEU A 221 -21.76 -0.43 6.52
C LEU A 221 -20.88 -1.52 7.11
N GLN A 222 -20.82 -2.71 6.50
CA GLN A 222 -19.93 -3.80 6.92
C GLN A 222 -18.45 -3.39 6.84
N SER A 223 -18.00 -2.87 5.70
CA SER A 223 -16.61 -2.43 5.51
C SER A 223 -16.19 -1.35 6.50
N MET A 224 -16.98 -0.29 6.64
CA MET A 224 -16.65 0.79 7.58
C MET A 224 -16.76 0.35 9.03
N THR A 225 -17.67 -0.57 9.37
CA THR A 225 -17.71 -1.16 10.71
C THR A 225 -16.44 -1.94 11.00
N MET A 226 -15.94 -2.72 10.04
CA MET A 226 -14.71 -3.49 10.21
C MET A 226 -13.47 -2.59 10.33
N ASN A 227 -13.37 -1.53 9.50
CA ASN A 227 -12.34 -0.50 9.64
C ASN A 227 -12.28 0.05 11.08
N VAL A 228 -13.43 0.50 11.61
CA VAL A 228 -13.50 1.01 13.00
C VAL A 228 -13.15 -0.08 14.02
N ILE A 229 -13.59 -1.33 13.81
CA ILE A 229 -13.26 -2.45 14.70
C ILE A 229 -11.76 -2.77 14.67
N ASP A 230 -11.13 -2.77 13.51
CA ASP A 230 -9.69 -3.02 13.38
C ASP A 230 -8.89 -1.96 14.13
N TYR A 231 -9.24 -0.69 13.92
CA TYR A 231 -8.64 0.42 14.67
C TYR A 231 -8.71 0.18 16.18
N VAL A 232 -9.89 -0.19 16.69
CA VAL A 232 -10.12 -0.39 18.11
C VAL A 232 -9.45 -1.67 18.63
N LEU A 233 -9.39 -2.75 17.85
CA LEU A 233 -8.88 -4.05 18.30
C LEU A 233 -7.36 -4.16 18.26
N CYS A 234 -6.73 -3.59 17.21
CA CYS A 234 -5.36 -3.91 16.86
C CYS A 234 -4.53 -2.71 16.40
N ASP A 235 -5.07 -1.75 15.63
CA ASP A 235 -4.25 -0.65 15.08
C ASP A 235 -3.82 0.35 16.16
N SER A 236 -4.76 0.84 16.98
CA SER A 236 -4.52 1.87 18.00
C SER A 236 -3.60 1.41 19.14
N GLU A 237 -2.87 2.36 19.73
CA GLU A 237 -1.99 2.12 20.87
C GLU A 237 -2.81 1.76 22.12
N GLY A 238 -2.98 0.47 22.36
CA GLY A 238 -3.82 -0.06 23.44
C GLY A 238 -4.99 -0.92 22.98
N GLY A 239 -5.11 -1.19 21.67
CA GLY A 239 -6.06 -2.17 21.15
C GLY A 239 -5.93 -3.51 21.90
N PRO A 240 -7.04 -4.10 22.39
CA PRO A 240 -7.00 -5.24 23.30
C PRO A 240 -6.32 -6.47 22.71
N VAL A 241 -6.41 -6.70 21.39
CA VAL A 241 -5.77 -7.85 20.74
C VAL A 241 -4.26 -7.62 20.61
N ARG A 242 -3.85 -6.43 20.13
CA ARG A 242 -2.45 -6.02 20.08
C ARG A 242 -1.81 -6.10 21.47
N GLU A 243 -2.47 -5.54 22.48
CA GLU A 243 -1.98 -5.55 23.86
C GLU A 243 -1.87 -6.97 24.42
N ALA A 244 -2.87 -7.83 24.21
CA ALA A 244 -2.84 -9.21 24.67
C ALA A 244 -1.64 -9.97 24.06
N LEU A 245 -1.45 -9.86 22.75
CA LEU A 245 -0.35 -10.49 22.02
C LEU A 245 1.01 -9.98 22.49
N ARG A 246 1.21 -8.67 22.55
CA ARG A 246 2.46 -8.06 23.03
C ARG A 246 2.81 -8.47 24.46
N LYS A 247 1.85 -8.42 25.38
CA LYS A 247 2.07 -8.79 26.79
C LYS A 247 2.33 -10.27 27.01
N SER A 248 1.92 -11.13 26.08
CA SER A 248 2.16 -12.57 26.17
C SER A 248 3.63 -12.94 25.93
N GLY A 249 4.39 -12.08 25.25
CA GLY A 249 5.79 -12.33 24.90
C GLY A 249 5.99 -13.43 23.86
N ILE A 250 4.95 -13.83 23.12
CA ILE A 250 5.04 -14.89 22.10
C ILE A 250 5.51 -14.37 20.74
N CYS A 251 5.56 -13.06 20.53
CA CYS A 251 5.93 -12.42 19.27
C CYS A 251 6.64 -11.08 19.53
N GLU A 252 7.47 -10.66 18.57
CA GLU A 252 8.13 -9.34 18.62
C GLU A 252 7.30 -8.26 17.93
N ASP A 253 6.37 -8.63 17.04
CA ASP A 253 5.54 -7.68 16.30
C ASP A 253 4.10 -8.19 16.10
N VAL A 254 3.15 -7.27 15.94
CA VAL A 254 1.73 -7.56 15.73
C VAL A 254 1.18 -6.55 14.74
N ASP A 255 0.60 -7.06 13.65
CA ASP A 255 -0.06 -6.28 12.60
C ASP A 255 -1.47 -6.79 12.36
N SER A 256 -2.32 -5.95 11.76
CA SER A 256 -3.61 -6.34 11.23
C SER A 256 -3.83 -5.75 9.83
N THR A 257 -4.65 -6.45 9.05
CA THR A 257 -5.02 -6.03 7.70
C THR A 257 -6.50 -6.27 7.49
N PHE A 258 -7.23 -5.24 7.06
CA PHE A 258 -8.55 -5.37 6.48
C PHE A 258 -8.50 -4.98 5.00
N ASP A 259 -8.85 -5.91 4.13
CA ASP A 259 -8.91 -5.67 2.68
C ASP A 259 -10.34 -5.90 2.19
N ASP A 260 -10.96 -4.84 1.67
CA ASP A 260 -12.29 -4.84 1.04
C ASP A 260 -12.24 -4.53 -0.46
N GLY A 261 -11.05 -4.48 -1.06
CA GLY A 261 -10.83 -4.27 -2.50
C GLY A 261 -10.99 -5.54 -3.34
N ILE A 262 -11.35 -6.67 -2.72
CA ILE A 262 -11.55 -7.99 -3.34
C ILE A 262 -13.00 -8.49 -3.23
N MET A 263 -13.34 -9.55 -3.98
CA MET A 263 -14.72 -10.07 -4.09
C MET A 263 -15.35 -10.46 -2.74
N LEU A 264 -14.57 -11.02 -1.81
CA LEU A 264 -14.98 -11.22 -0.43
C LEU A 264 -13.94 -10.53 0.47
N PRO A 265 -14.31 -9.50 1.25
CA PRO A 265 -13.36 -8.86 2.15
C PRO A 265 -12.82 -9.83 3.20
N TYR A 266 -11.59 -9.62 3.67
CA TYR A 266 -11.06 -10.37 4.81
C TYR A 266 -10.41 -9.48 5.84
N TYR A 267 -10.40 -9.98 7.07
CA TYR A 267 -9.65 -9.43 8.18
C TYR A 267 -8.57 -10.42 8.62
N SER A 268 -7.35 -9.93 8.84
CA SER A 268 -6.19 -10.69 9.30
C SER A 268 -5.57 -10.01 10.53
N ILE A 269 -5.14 -10.83 11.49
CA ILE A 269 -4.29 -10.43 12.61
C ILE A 269 -3.06 -11.32 12.56
N SER A 270 -1.87 -10.72 12.49
CA SER A 270 -0.60 -11.42 12.31
C SER A 270 0.34 -11.12 13.47
N ALA A 271 0.93 -12.18 14.05
CA ALA A 271 2.04 -12.10 14.98
C ALA A 271 3.34 -12.46 14.24
N LYS A 272 4.30 -11.53 14.23
CA LYS A 272 5.60 -11.70 13.55
C LYS A 272 6.69 -12.03 14.54
N TYR A 273 7.74 -12.68 14.03
CA TYR A 273 8.91 -13.07 14.81
C TYR A 273 8.53 -13.92 16.04
N THR A 274 7.89 -15.06 15.76
CA THR A 274 7.38 -16.00 16.77
C THR A 274 7.99 -17.40 16.59
N ASP A 275 7.55 -18.36 17.41
CA ASP A 275 7.86 -19.78 17.28
C ASP A 275 6.63 -20.52 16.70
N PRO A 276 6.77 -21.39 15.68
CA PRO A 276 5.66 -22.16 15.12
C PRO A 276 4.87 -22.97 16.17
N GLN A 277 5.51 -23.37 17.26
CA GLN A 277 4.87 -24.11 18.36
C GLN A 277 3.88 -23.26 19.16
N GLN A 278 3.97 -21.92 19.08
CA GLN A 278 3.06 -21.00 19.74
C GLN A 278 1.72 -20.83 19.01
N LYS A 279 1.51 -21.49 17.86
CA LYS A 279 0.27 -21.40 17.05
C LYS A 279 -1.01 -21.55 17.89
N GLU A 280 -1.06 -22.55 18.77
CA GLU A 280 -2.25 -22.79 19.60
C GLU A 280 -2.43 -21.67 20.65
N THR A 281 -1.33 -21.26 21.30
CA THR A 281 -1.33 -20.13 22.24
C THR A 281 -1.81 -18.83 21.57
N PHE A 282 -1.28 -18.53 20.38
CA PHE A 282 -1.67 -17.39 19.55
C PHE A 282 -3.16 -17.44 19.21
N ARG A 283 -3.65 -18.56 18.67
CA ARG A 283 -5.06 -18.74 18.32
C ARG A 283 -5.97 -18.53 19.54
N GLU A 284 -5.64 -19.16 20.66
CA GLU A 284 -6.42 -19.04 21.89
C GLU A 284 -6.40 -17.61 22.42
N LEU A 285 -5.28 -16.91 22.33
CA LEU A 285 -5.16 -15.54 22.81
C LEU A 285 -6.00 -14.57 21.98
N VAL A 286 -5.94 -14.67 20.64
CA VAL A 286 -6.79 -13.88 19.74
C VAL A 286 -8.27 -14.17 20.01
N GLU A 287 -8.68 -15.45 19.95
CA GLU A 287 -10.09 -15.81 20.09
C GLU A 287 -10.65 -15.51 21.49
N SER A 288 -9.89 -15.75 22.55
CA SER A 288 -10.33 -15.45 23.92
C SER A 288 -10.42 -13.94 24.17
N THR A 289 -9.54 -13.15 23.55
CA THR A 289 -9.60 -11.69 23.62
C THR A 289 -10.82 -11.15 22.88
N LEU A 290 -11.11 -11.65 21.67
CA LEU A 290 -12.34 -11.30 20.95
C LEU A 290 -13.60 -11.66 21.77
N ARG A 291 -13.64 -12.86 22.37
CA ARG A 291 -14.75 -13.27 23.25
C ARG A 291 -14.87 -12.40 24.50
N LYS A 292 -13.74 -11.96 25.05
CA LYS A 292 -13.69 -11.05 26.20
C LYS A 292 -14.27 -9.69 25.82
N VAL A 293 -13.83 -9.12 24.70
CA VAL A 293 -14.34 -7.85 24.15
C VAL A 293 -15.86 -7.92 23.94
N VAL A 294 -16.37 -8.99 23.33
CA VAL A 294 -17.82 -9.14 23.13
C VAL A 294 -18.60 -9.21 24.45
N ARG A 295 -18.01 -9.80 25.49
CA ARG A 295 -18.66 -9.91 26.82
C ARG A 295 -18.61 -8.60 27.61
N GLU A 296 -17.48 -7.91 27.56
CA GLU A 296 -17.19 -6.74 28.42
C GLU A 296 -17.58 -5.42 27.76
N GLY A 297 -17.72 -5.39 26.43
CA GLY A 297 -17.94 -4.19 25.65
C GLY A 297 -16.63 -3.62 25.10
N LEU A 298 -16.76 -2.76 24.09
CA LEU A 298 -15.69 -1.91 23.61
C LEU A 298 -15.70 -0.57 24.35
N ASP A 299 -14.53 0.05 24.50
CA ASP A 299 -14.43 1.41 25.03
C ASP A 299 -15.11 2.39 24.05
N PRO A 300 -16.16 3.11 24.48
CA PRO A 300 -16.83 4.10 23.64
C PRO A 300 -15.88 5.17 23.10
N MET A 301 -14.84 5.55 23.87
CA MET A 301 -13.87 6.54 23.44
C MET A 301 -12.99 6.01 22.30
N ALA A 302 -12.62 4.72 22.34
CA ALA A 302 -11.88 4.09 21.26
C ALA A 302 -12.74 3.97 19.98
N ILE A 303 -14.04 3.66 20.10
CA ILE A 303 -14.96 3.67 18.96
C ILE A 303 -15.04 5.08 18.36
N GLU A 304 -15.20 6.12 19.19
CA GLU A 304 -15.25 7.50 18.74
C GLU A 304 -13.94 7.92 18.03
N ALA A 305 -12.78 7.56 18.60
CA ALA A 305 -11.47 7.78 18.00
C ALA A 305 -11.37 7.11 16.61
N GLY A 306 -11.74 5.84 16.49
CA GLY A 306 -11.71 5.14 15.20
C GLY A 306 -12.63 5.76 14.14
N ILE A 307 -13.85 6.17 14.52
CA ILE A 307 -14.75 6.87 13.60
C ILE A 307 -14.13 8.20 13.14
N ASN A 308 -13.55 8.97 14.07
CA ASN A 308 -12.97 10.28 13.77
C ASN A 308 -11.69 10.16 12.94
N TYR A 309 -10.87 9.14 13.20
CA TYR A 309 -9.71 8.79 12.39
C TYR A 309 -10.10 8.57 10.93
N TYR A 310 -11.05 7.66 10.66
CA TYR A 310 -11.50 7.40 9.29
C TYR A 310 -12.26 8.58 8.67
N GLU A 311 -13.02 9.37 9.45
CA GLU A 311 -13.62 10.61 8.95
C GLU A 311 -12.54 11.59 8.48
N PHE A 312 -11.44 11.70 9.25
CA PHE A 312 -10.31 12.55 8.90
C PHE A 312 -9.62 12.06 7.62
N VAL A 313 -9.28 10.77 7.54
CA VAL A 313 -8.66 10.15 6.34
C VAL A 313 -9.50 10.40 5.09
N LEU A 314 -10.82 10.21 5.18
CA LEU A 314 -11.75 10.37 4.05
C LEU A 314 -11.95 11.84 3.61
N ARG A 315 -11.79 12.80 4.53
CA ARG A 315 -11.86 14.24 4.22
C ARG A 315 -10.53 14.79 3.71
N GLU A 316 -9.44 14.40 4.36
CA GLU A 316 -8.11 14.90 4.05
C GLU A 316 -7.69 14.48 2.66
N LYS A 317 -7.94 13.20 2.33
CA LYS A 317 -7.55 12.61 1.05
C LYS A 317 -6.09 12.94 0.70
N ASP A 318 -5.23 12.96 1.71
CA ASP A 318 -3.82 13.27 1.54
C ASP A 318 -3.16 12.13 0.75
N ALA A 319 -3.00 12.36 -0.55
CA ALA A 319 -2.39 11.44 -1.48
C ALA A 319 -0.89 11.73 -1.67
N GLY A 320 -0.32 12.70 -0.94
CA GLY A 320 1.06 13.15 -1.12
C GLY A 320 1.33 13.54 -2.58
N TYR A 321 2.31 12.88 -3.21
CA TYR A 321 2.67 13.08 -4.61
C TYR A 321 1.79 12.28 -5.59
N THR A 322 0.98 11.34 -5.09
CA THR A 322 0.08 10.54 -5.92
C THR A 322 -1.10 11.41 -6.34
N PRO A 323 -1.48 11.44 -7.64
CA PRO A 323 -2.61 12.24 -8.07
C PRO A 323 -3.92 11.78 -7.41
N LEU A 324 -4.71 12.72 -6.89
CA LEU A 324 -5.99 12.41 -6.26
C LEU A 324 -6.93 11.62 -7.17
N GLY A 325 -6.93 11.91 -8.48
CA GLY A 325 -7.74 11.17 -9.45
C GLY A 325 -7.35 9.70 -9.60
N LEU A 326 -6.10 9.34 -9.31
CA LEU A 326 -5.68 7.95 -9.25
C LEU A 326 -6.26 7.26 -8.01
N VAL A 327 -6.12 7.88 -6.84
CA VAL A 327 -6.65 7.34 -5.58
C VAL A 327 -8.17 7.13 -5.68
N GLU A 328 -8.91 8.15 -6.14
CA GLU A 328 -10.36 8.03 -6.33
C GLU A 328 -10.70 6.95 -7.36
N GLY A 329 -9.98 6.88 -8.48
CA GLY A 329 -10.19 5.85 -9.50
C GLY A 329 -10.01 4.43 -8.98
N LEU A 330 -8.96 4.19 -8.17
CA LEU A 330 -8.74 2.89 -7.53
C LEU A 330 -9.84 2.58 -6.52
N ASN A 331 -10.25 3.54 -5.70
CA ASN A 331 -11.36 3.38 -4.75
C ASN A 331 -12.68 3.01 -5.46
N LEU A 332 -12.97 3.58 -6.64
CA LEU A 332 -14.17 3.20 -7.41
C LEU A 332 -14.13 1.71 -7.80
N LEU A 333 -12.94 1.14 -8.07
CA LEU A 333 -12.81 -0.26 -8.48
C LEU A 333 -13.07 -1.25 -7.33
N ASP A 334 -12.98 -0.83 -6.05
CA ASP A 334 -13.31 -1.67 -4.88
C ASP A 334 -14.79 -2.10 -4.87
N THR A 335 -15.65 -1.33 -5.54
CA THR A 335 -17.08 -1.61 -5.66
C THR A 335 -17.51 -1.88 -7.10
N TRP A 336 -17.05 -1.07 -8.05
CA TRP A 336 -17.47 -1.13 -9.45
C TRP A 336 -17.13 -2.48 -10.12
N LEU A 337 -15.97 -3.07 -9.79
CA LEU A 337 -15.52 -4.34 -10.37
C LEU A 337 -16.45 -5.52 -10.05
N TYR A 338 -17.13 -5.47 -8.90
CA TYR A 338 -17.95 -6.56 -8.39
C TYR A 338 -19.45 -6.28 -8.49
N ASN A 339 -19.84 -5.02 -8.71
CA ASN A 339 -21.23 -4.61 -8.89
C ASN A 339 -21.31 -3.33 -9.74
N GLU A 340 -21.82 -3.45 -10.98
CA GLU A 340 -21.95 -2.33 -11.92
C GLU A 340 -22.82 -1.18 -11.39
N ALA A 341 -23.76 -1.46 -10.48
CA ALA A 341 -24.60 -0.43 -9.86
C ALA A 341 -23.90 0.31 -8.69
N ALA A 342 -22.72 -0.15 -8.27
CA ALA A 342 -22.01 0.31 -7.09
C ALA A 342 -20.86 1.30 -7.40
N VAL A 343 -20.81 1.87 -8.61
CA VAL A 343 -19.67 2.68 -9.08
C VAL A 343 -19.29 3.77 -8.09
N PHE A 344 -20.27 4.52 -7.58
CA PHE A 344 -20.04 5.70 -6.74
C PHE A 344 -20.25 5.43 -5.24
N ASP A 345 -20.40 4.17 -4.85
CA ASP A 345 -20.76 3.80 -3.48
C ASP A 345 -19.70 4.24 -2.45
N THR A 346 -18.42 4.22 -2.83
CA THR A 346 -17.32 4.69 -1.97
C THR A 346 -17.46 6.15 -1.55
N GLY A 347 -18.16 6.98 -2.35
CA GLY A 347 -18.50 8.36 -1.99
C GLY A 347 -19.46 8.49 -0.80
N HIS A 348 -20.14 7.41 -0.41
CA HIS A 348 -21.06 7.39 0.74
C HIS A 348 -20.39 6.99 2.07
N ARG A 349 -19.09 6.66 2.09
CA ARG A 349 -18.37 6.23 3.30
C ARG A 349 -18.48 7.23 4.47
N LEU A 350 -18.44 8.55 4.20
CA LEU A 350 -18.66 9.58 5.24
C LEU A 350 -20.06 9.53 5.87
N SER A 351 -21.10 9.26 5.08
CA SER A 351 -22.46 9.11 5.62
C SER A 351 -22.61 7.84 6.45
N ILE A 352 -21.89 6.77 6.10
CA ILE A 352 -21.84 5.55 6.89
C ILE A 352 -21.15 5.79 8.24
N LEU A 353 -20.05 6.55 8.28
CA LEU A 353 -19.41 6.91 9.55
C LEU A 353 -20.35 7.73 10.46
N ALA A 354 -21.13 8.64 9.87
CA ALA A 354 -22.15 9.38 10.62
C ALA A 354 -23.24 8.45 11.18
N GLU A 355 -23.67 7.42 10.42
CA GLU A 355 -24.59 6.41 10.91
C GLU A 355 -23.97 5.56 12.04
N LEU A 356 -22.71 5.16 11.89
CA LEU A 356 -21.98 4.37 12.88
C LEU A 356 -21.85 5.10 14.22
N ARG A 357 -21.63 6.42 14.19
CA ARG A 357 -21.56 7.27 15.40
C ARG A 357 -22.83 7.22 16.25
N GLU A 358 -23.99 6.96 15.63
CA GLU A 358 -25.29 6.85 16.33
C GLU A 358 -25.60 5.42 16.80
N LYS A 359 -24.75 4.43 16.49
CA LYS A 359 -24.95 3.05 16.94
C LYS A 359 -24.58 2.90 18.41
N ASP A 360 -25.35 2.07 19.11
CA ASP A 360 -24.99 1.65 20.47
C ASP A 360 -23.71 0.78 20.43
N PRO A 361 -22.80 0.87 21.42
CA PRO A 361 -21.59 0.05 21.47
C PRO A 361 -21.85 -1.47 21.32
N SER A 362 -23.03 -1.97 21.72
CA SER A 362 -23.41 -3.36 21.51
C SER A 362 -23.47 -3.79 20.04
N TRP A 363 -23.76 -2.87 19.12
CA TRP A 363 -23.73 -3.11 17.67
C TRP A 363 -22.37 -3.65 17.21
N TYR A 364 -21.28 -3.03 17.67
CA TYR A 364 -19.93 -3.44 17.33
C TYR A 364 -19.58 -4.80 17.92
N THR A 365 -19.99 -5.06 19.17
CA THR A 365 -19.78 -6.38 19.78
C THR A 365 -20.58 -7.48 19.09
N ASP A 366 -21.80 -7.18 18.64
CA ASP A 366 -22.62 -8.11 17.86
C ASP A 366 -22.00 -8.37 16.47
N PHE A 367 -21.41 -7.34 15.86
CA PHE A 367 -20.66 -7.47 14.61
C PHE A 367 -19.43 -8.37 14.78
N ILE A 368 -18.60 -8.15 15.80
CA ILE A 368 -17.43 -8.99 16.13
C ILE A 368 -17.88 -10.44 16.32
N ARG A 369 -18.93 -10.66 17.13
CA ARG A 369 -19.46 -12.00 17.36
C ARG A 369 -19.86 -12.67 16.04
N LYS A 370 -20.67 -12.01 15.22
CA LYS A 370 -21.24 -12.59 13.99
C LYS A 370 -20.17 -12.83 12.91
N ASN A 371 -19.33 -11.84 12.63
CA ASN A 371 -18.44 -11.86 11.46
C ASN A 371 -17.05 -12.41 11.76
N LEU A 372 -16.61 -12.42 13.01
CA LEU A 372 -15.29 -12.91 13.41
C LEU A 372 -15.37 -14.20 14.25
N ILE A 373 -16.16 -14.24 15.32
CA ILE A 373 -16.16 -15.38 16.26
C ILE A 373 -16.97 -16.57 15.74
N ASP A 374 -18.21 -16.32 15.32
CA ASP A 374 -19.16 -17.35 14.90
C ASP A 374 -18.99 -17.70 13.41
N ASN A 375 -18.19 -16.93 12.68
CA ASN A 375 -17.91 -17.15 11.27
C ASN A 375 -17.04 -18.41 11.09
N PRO A 376 -17.51 -19.45 10.35
CA PRO A 376 -16.71 -20.64 10.11
C PRO A 376 -15.66 -20.46 9.00
N HIS A 377 -15.76 -19.41 8.19
CA HIS A 377 -14.82 -19.11 7.10
C HIS A 377 -13.58 -18.40 7.62
N ARG A 378 -12.79 -19.17 8.36
CA ARG A 378 -11.56 -18.71 9.00
C ARG A 378 -10.39 -19.60 8.69
N SER A 379 -9.19 -19.05 8.77
CA SER A 379 -7.95 -19.80 8.69
C SER A 379 -6.95 -19.38 9.76
N ILE A 380 -6.08 -20.32 10.14
CA ILE A 380 -4.80 -20.02 10.79
C ILE A 380 -3.69 -20.34 9.80
N VAL A 381 -2.82 -19.38 9.52
CA VAL A 381 -1.62 -19.61 8.72
C VAL A 381 -0.40 -19.65 9.64
N THR A 382 0.44 -20.65 9.47
CA THR A 382 1.78 -20.73 10.10
C THR A 382 2.84 -20.65 9.02
N LEU A 383 3.58 -19.55 9.00
CA LEU A 383 4.70 -19.35 8.09
C LEU A 383 6.00 -19.75 8.78
N VAL A 384 6.68 -20.77 8.25
CA VAL A 384 7.85 -21.39 8.89
C VAL A 384 9.14 -21.00 8.17
N PRO A 385 10.15 -20.48 8.90
CA PRO A 385 11.46 -20.22 8.33
C PRO A 385 12.21 -21.54 8.09
N VAL A 386 12.67 -21.77 6.86
CA VAL A 386 13.41 -22.98 6.49
C VAL A 386 14.84 -22.61 6.03
N PRO A 387 15.87 -22.88 6.85
CA PRO A 387 17.26 -22.68 6.46
C PRO A 387 17.62 -23.48 5.21
N GLY A 388 18.21 -22.82 4.22
CA GLY A 388 18.66 -23.46 2.98
C GLY A 388 17.53 -23.82 2.00
N LEU A 389 16.28 -23.40 2.24
CA LEU A 389 15.16 -23.63 1.31
C LEU A 389 15.48 -23.08 -0.08
N GLN A 390 15.97 -21.83 -0.17
CA GLN A 390 16.35 -21.23 -1.45
C GLN A 390 17.44 -22.03 -2.17
N ALA A 391 18.47 -22.47 -1.44
CA ALA A 391 19.53 -23.30 -2.03
C ALA A 391 19.01 -24.66 -2.51
N GLY A 392 18.01 -25.23 -1.83
CA GLY A 392 17.27 -26.41 -2.28
C GLY A 392 16.52 -26.16 -3.58
N LYS A 393 15.72 -25.08 -3.62
CA LYS A 393 14.97 -24.65 -4.81
C LYS A 393 15.88 -24.37 -6.00
N ASP A 394 17.03 -23.72 -5.80
CA ASP A 394 18.01 -23.45 -6.85
C ASP A 394 18.58 -24.76 -7.41
N LYS A 395 18.82 -25.76 -6.55
CA LYS A 395 19.33 -27.07 -6.95
C LYS A 395 18.29 -27.89 -7.72
N GLU A 396 17.03 -27.85 -7.28
CA GLU A 396 15.90 -28.46 -7.99
C GLU A 396 15.67 -27.79 -9.35
N SER A 397 15.76 -26.46 -9.40
CA SER A 397 15.67 -25.71 -10.65
C SER A 397 16.80 -26.08 -11.62
N ALA A 398 18.05 -26.15 -11.15
CA ALA A 398 19.18 -26.60 -11.96
C ALA A 398 19.01 -28.04 -12.48
N ALA A 399 18.53 -28.96 -11.63
CA ALA A 399 18.26 -30.34 -12.03
C ALA A 399 17.13 -30.43 -13.08
N ARG A 400 16.07 -29.63 -12.91
CA ARG A 400 14.98 -29.51 -13.88
C ARG A 400 15.49 -28.99 -15.22
N LEU A 401 16.30 -27.93 -15.23
CA LEU A 401 16.89 -27.38 -16.46
C LEU A 401 17.84 -28.36 -17.16
N ALA A 402 18.66 -29.09 -16.40
CA ALA A 402 19.50 -30.15 -16.95
C ALA A 402 18.66 -31.26 -17.61
N LYS A 403 17.58 -31.70 -16.95
CA LYS A 403 16.66 -32.68 -17.51
C LYS A 403 15.94 -32.16 -18.76
N THR A 404 15.45 -30.93 -18.75
CA THR A 404 14.83 -30.30 -19.92
C THR A 404 15.80 -30.30 -21.11
N LYS A 405 17.08 -29.97 -20.88
CA LYS A 405 18.11 -30.04 -21.92
C LYS A 405 18.33 -31.45 -22.46
N GLU A 406 18.33 -32.47 -21.59
CA GLU A 406 18.48 -33.87 -22.01
C GLU A 406 17.28 -34.39 -22.83
N GLU A 407 16.09 -33.86 -22.57
CA GLU A 407 14.86 -34.20 -23.30
C GLU A 407 14.73 -33.46 -24.64
N MET A 408 15.48 -32.37 -24.85
CA MET A 408 15.52 -31.65 -26.12
C MET A 408 16.22 -32.46 -27.21
N THR A 409 15.61 -32.46 -28.39
CA THR A 409 16.27 -32.86 -29.63
C THR A 409 17.40 -31.87 -29.99
N PRO A 410 18.40 -32.29 -30.79
CA PRO A 410 19.42 -31.38 -31.29
C PRO A 410 18.84 -30.16 -32.01
N GLU A 411 17.74 -30.35 -32.74
CA GLU A 411 17.02 -29.29 -33.45
C GLU A 411 16.34 -28.31 -32.48
N GLU A 412 15.70 -28.79 -31.41
CA GLU A 412 15.08 -27.93 -30.39
C GLU A 412 16.11 -27.13 -29.61
N PHE A 413 17.21 -27.76 -29.19
CA PHE A 413 18.29 -27.07 -28.48
C PHE A 413 18.95 -26.00 -29.35
N GLN A 414 19.16 -26.30 -30.64
CA GLN A 414 19.66 -25.32 -31.60
C GLN A 414 18.68 -24.16 -31.80
N ALA A 415 17.37 -24.44 -31.88
CA ALA A 415 16.34 -23.40 -31.96
C ALA A 415 16.30 -22.49 -30.72
N VAL A 416 16.54 -23.04 -29.52
CA VAL A 416 16.65 -22.24 -28.28
C VAL A 416 17.83 -21.27 -28.37
N LYS A 417 19.01 -21.74 -28.80
CA LYS A 417 20.18 -20.87 -29.00
C LYS A 417 19.90 -19.76 -30.01
N GLU A 418 19.34 -20.11 -31.16
CA GLU A 418 19.04 -19.14 -32.23
C GLU A 418 18.05 -18.07 -31.76
N LYS A 419 17.06 -18.45 -30.93
CA LYS A 419 16.10 -17.51 -30.33
C LYS A 419 16.76 -16.59 -29.30
N ALA A 420 17.63 -17.11 -28.43
CA ALA A 420 18.36 -16.30 -27.45
C ALA A 420 19.28 -15.28 -28.14
N GLU A 421 20.03 -15.72 -29.17
CA GLU A 421 20.85 -14.81 -29.97
C GLU A 421 20.02 -13.79 -30.75
N ALA A 422 18.85 -14.18 -31.27
CA ALA A 422 17.94 -13.26 -31.95
C ALA A 422 17.39 -12.20 -30.99
N LEU A 423 17.04 -12.60 -29.77
CA LEU A 423 16.59 -11.68 -28.72
C LEU A 423 17.69 -10.69 -28.35
N SER A 424 18.92 -11.16 -28.09
CA SER A 424 20.06 -10.28 -27.80
C SER A 424 20.31 -9.29 -28.94
N ARG A 425 20.29 -9.74 -30.20
CA ARG A 425 20.40 -8.83 -31.34
C ARG A 425 19.26 -7.82 -31.40
N TRP A 426 18.03 -8.23 -31.08
CA TRP A 426 16.87 -7.35 -31.06
C TRP A 426 17.01 -6.26 -29.98
N GLN A 427 17.47 -6.62 -28.78
CA GLN A 427 17.73 -5.71 -27.66
C GLN A 427 18.84 -4.70 -27.96
N ASP A 428 19.93 -5.15 -28.58
CA ASP A 428 21.07 -4.31 -28.92
C ASP A 428 20.81 -3.43 -30.16
N THR A 429 19.74 -3.68 -30.90
CA THR A 429 19.38 -2.90 -32.09
C THR A 429 18.68 -1.61 -31.66
N PRO A 430 19.26 -0.43 -31.92
CA PRO A 430 18.60 0.82 -31.61
C PRO A 430 17.31 0.97 -32.41
N ASP A 431 16.30 1.60 -31.80
CA ASP A 431 15.07 1.95 -32.49
C ASP A 431 15.33 2.76 -33.75
N ASN A 432 14.53 2.52 -34.78
CA ASN A 432 14.58 3.32 -36.00
C ASN A 432 14.23 4.79 -35.67
N PRO A 433 15.11 5.76 -36.01
CA PRO A 433 14.86 7.17 -35.72
C PRO A 433 13.55 7.72 -36.29
N GLU A 434 13.05 7.17 -37.40
CA GLU A 434 11.75 7.58 -37.96
C GLU A 434 10.57 7.09 -37.11
N ASP A 435 10.70 5.95 -36.43
CA ASP A 435 9.67 5.44 -35.53
C ASP A 435 9.67 6.20 -34.20
N VAL A 436 10.85 6.50 -33.65
CA VAL A 436 10.99 7.35 -32.45
C VAL A 436 10.33 8.71 -32.65
N ARG A 437 10.40 9.29 -33.86
CA ARG A 437 9.75 10.58 -34.17
C ARG A 437 8.22 10.52 -34.24
N LYS A 438 7.63 9.33 -34.35
CA LYS A 438 6.17 9.15 -34.31
C LYS A 438 5.64 9.20 -32.89
N VAL A 439 6.48 8.99 -31.88
CA VAL A 439 6.10 9.09 -30.47
C VAL A 439 5.70 10.54 -30.19
N PRO A 440 4.45 10.81 -29.77
CA PRO A 440 4.00 12.16 -29.48
C PRO A 440 4.86 12.80 -28.39
N SER A 441 5.18 14.08 -28.58
CA SER A 441 5.97 14.85 -27.61
C SER A 441 5.52 16.30 -27.56
N LEU A 442 5.75 16.93 -26.40
CA LEU A 442 5.48 18.34 -26.22
C LEU A 442 6.49 19.20 -26.99
N VAL A 443 6.02 20.35 -27.45
CA VAL A 443 6.86 21.44 -27.93
C VAL A 443 6.93 22.54 -26.87
N ARG A 444 7.92 23.42 -26.99
CA ARG A 444 8.10 24.54 -26.03
C ARG A 444 6.87 25.44 -25.89
N ALA A 445 6.06 25.55 -26.94
CA ALA A 445 4.83 26.34 -26.93
C ALA A 445 3.71 25.71 -26.10
N ASP A 446 3.82 24.42 -25.74
CA ASP A 446 2.87 23.72 -24.89
C ASP A 446 3.19 23.89 -23.40
N LEU A 447 4.30 24.56 -23.05
CA LEU A 447 4.76 24.73 -21.66
C LEU A 447 4.29 26.07 -21.10
N ASP A 448 3.75 26.05 -19.88
CA ASP A 448 3.46 27.28 -19.15
C ASP A 448 4.75 28.03 -18.82
N THR A 449 4.76 29.33 -19.12
CA THR A 449 5.92 30.21 -18.87
C THR A 449 5.90 30.84 -17.48
N GLU A 450 4.78 30.73 -16.76
CA GLU A 450 4.57 31.28 -15.43
C GLU A 450 4.40 30.14 -14.42
N GLY A 451 5.14 30.19 -13.30
CA GLY A 451 4.98 29.23 -12.22
C GLY A 451 3.76 29.56 -11.34
N THR A 452 3.27 28.57 -10.60
CA THR A 452 2.18 28.75 -9.63
C THR A 452 2.53 29.84 -8.62
N PRO A 453 1.68 30.86 -8.44
CA PRO A 453 1.97 31.93 -7.49
C PRO A 453 1.92 31.42 -6.05
N LEU A 454 2.78 31.96 -5.19
CA LEU A 454 2.70 31.74 -3.75
C LEU A 454 1.54 32.57 -3.17
N VAL A 455 0.61 31.91 -2.47
CA VAL A 455 -0.51 32.58 -1.80
C VAL A 455 -0.18 32.68 -0.31
N ASN A 456 0.40 33.81 0.09
CA ASN A 456 0.83 34.06 1.46
C ASN A 456 0.27 35.40 1.94
N GLU A 457 -0.48 35.37 3.03
CA GLU A 457 -0.93 36.56 3.75
C GLU A 457 -0.16 36.68 5.06
N MET A 458 0.35 37.88 5.36
CA MET A 458 1.06 38.13 6.61
C MET A 458 0.12 38.78 7.62
N ASP A 459 0.04 38.19 8.80
CA ASP A 459 -0.71 38.69 9.95
C ASP A 459 0.17 38.63 11.22
N GLN A 460 -0.38 39.05 12.37
CA GLN A 460 0.28 39.01 13.67
C GLN A 460 -0.67 38.57 14.78
N ALA A 461 -0.21 37.60 15.58
CA ALA A 461 -0.81 37.25 16.86
C ALA A 461 0.05 37.80 17.99
N GLY A 462 -0.24 39.04 18.41
CA GLY A 462 0.61 39.77 19.35
C GLY A 462 2.00 40.02 18.75
N PRO A 463 3.12 39.59 19.39
CA PRO A 463 4.46 39.72 18.82
C PRO A 463 4.83 38.63 17.81
N VAL A 464 3.98 37.61 17.65
CA VAL A 464 4.28 36.43 16.82
C VAL A 464 3.78 36.68 15.39
N PRO A 465 4.65 36.60 14.36
CA PRO A 465 4.20 36.68 12.97
C PRO A 465 3.40 35.44 12.61
N VAL A 466 2.28 35.64 11.92
CA VAL A 466 1.43 34.56 11.38
C VAL A 466 1.48 34.64 9.87
N LEU A 467 1.72 33.50 9.22
CA LEU A 467 1.58 33.36 7.78
C LEU A 467 0.35 32.51 7.52
N THR A 468 -0.60 33.08 6.78
CA THR A 468 -1.84 32.41 6.39
C THR A 468 -1.78 32.06 4.92
N HIS A 469 -2.24 30.85 4.59
CA HIS A 469 -2.32 30.33 3.22
C HIS A 469 -3.79 30.02 2.91
N PRO A 470 -4.55 30.97 2.32
CA PRO A 470 -5.96 30.75 2.00
C PRO A 470 -6.09 29.78 0.82
N MET A 471 -6.07 28.49 1.15
CA MET A 471 -6.18 27.38 0.22
C MET A 471 -7.45 26.56 0.53
N PHE A 472 -8.00 25.87 -0.47
CA PHE A 472 -9.07 24.92 -0.24
C PHE A 472 -8.50 23.68 0.45
N THR A 473 -9.00 23.36 1.65
CA THR A 473 -8.52 22.26 2.51
C THR A 473 -9.64 21.33 2.96
N ASP A 474 -10.77 21.33 2.24
CA ASP A 474 -11.98 20.55 2.54
C ASP A 474 -12.44 20.55 4.02
N GLY A 475 -12.29 21.72 4.67
CA GLY A 475 -12.70 21.91 6.06
C GLY A 475 -11.66 21.48 7.10
N ILE A 476 -10.43 21.18 6.71
CA ILE A 476 -9.30 20.91 7.61
C ILE A 476 -8.45 22.17 7.79
N LEU A 477 -8.03 22.44 9.02
CA LEU A 477 -7.07 23.47 9.35
C LEU A 477 -5.69 22.82 9.57
N TYR A 478 -4.68 23.35 8.88
CA TYR A 478 -3.28 23.01 9.09
C TYR A 478 -2.59 24.14 9.86
N LEU A 479 -2.08 23.82 11.04
CA LEU A 479 -1.36 24.77 11.89
C LEU A 479 0.07 24.29 12.11
N ASN A 480 1.04 25.17 11.83
CA ASN A 480 2.46 24.92 12.08
C ASN A 480 3.00 25.96 13.08
N LEU A 481 3.44 25.48 14.25
CA LEU A 481 4.13 26.29 15.25
C LEU A 481 5.63 26.11 15.07
N MET A 482 6.34 27.19 14.73
CA MET A 482 7.75 27.15 14.35
C MET A 482 8.63 27.82 15.41
N PHE A 483 9.42 27.05 16.14
CA PHE A 483 10.31 27.53 17.19
C PHE A 483 11.76 27.64 16.68
N ASP A 484 12.37 28.82 16.78
CA ASP A 484 13.78 29.03 16.38
C ASP A 484 14.73 28.27 17.30
N THR A 485 15.58 27.40 16.74
CA THR A 485 16.53 26.57 17.51
C THR A 485 17.90 27.20 17.68
N LYS A 486 18.13 28.45 17.26
CA LYS A 486 19.44 29.14 17.40
C LYS A 486 19.99 29.21 18.82
N GLN A 487 19.12 29.20 19.83
CA GLN A 487 19.52 29.26 21.24
C GLN A 487 19.79 27.88 21.86
N VAL A 488 19.55 26.79 21.12
CA VAL A 488 19.86 25.44 21.59
C VAL A 488 21.39 25.24 21.54
N PRO A 489 22.04 24.90 22.66
CA PRO A 489 23.47 24.60 22.68
C PRO A 489 23.84 23.49 21.69
N ALA A 490 25.00 23.60 21.05
CA ALA A 490 25.42 22.66 20.00
C ALA A 490 25.50 21.21 20.49
N GLU A 491 25.90 21.00 21.74
CA GLU A 491 25.96 19.70 22.39
C GLU A 491 24.56 19.08 22.66
N LEU A 492 23.52 19.91 22.73
CA LEU A 492 22.13 19.46 22.91
C LEU A 492 21.38 19.34 21.59
N PHE A 493 21.92 19.88 20.50
CA PHE A 493 21.24 19.90 19.21
C PHE A 493 20.85 18.50 18.70
N PRO A 494 21.72 17.45 18.75
CA PRO A 494 21.33 16.10 18.35
C PRO A 494 20.16 15.52 19.16
N TYR A 495 19.96 16.00 20.39
CA TYR A 495 18.88 15.56 21.25
C TYR A 495 17.53 16.19 20.91
N LEU A 496 17.46 17.15 19.96
CA LEU A 496 16.18 17.61 19.43
C LEU A 496 15.44 16.50 18.66
N VAL A 497 16.19 15.65 17.95
CA VAL A 497 15.62 14.48 17.26
C VAL A 497 15.14 13.45 18.28
N VAL A 498 15.90 13.23 19.36
CA VAL A 498 15.49 12.37 20.47
C VAL A 498 14.25 12.92 21.20
N TYR A 499 14.21 14.23 21.42
CA TYR A 499 13.06 14.89 22.04
C TYR A 499 11.79 14.76 21.20
N ARG A 500 11.90 14.85 19.86
CA ARG A 500 10.80 14.57 18.94
C ARG A 500 10.21 13.17 19.19
N THR A 501 11.04 12.15 19.39
CA THR A 501 10.56 10.78 19.60
C THR A 501 9.67 10.65 20.85
N PHE A 502 9.89 11.50 21.86
CA PHE A 502 9.06 11.52 23.08
C PHE A 502 7.81 12.40 22.97
N PHE A 503 7.67 13.20 21.91
CA PHE A 503 6.59 14.15 21.78
C PHE A 503 5.24 13.42 21.58
N GLY A 504 4.38 13.46 22.60
CA GLY A 504 3.11 12.74 22.62
C GLY A 504 3.19 11.26 23.03
N ALA A 505 4.39 10.72 23.25
CA ALA A 505 4.60 9.29 23.53
C ALA A 505 4.71 8.93 25.03
N LEU A 506 4.66 9.94 25.91
CA LEU A 506 4.85 9.82 27.36
C LEU A 506 3.62 10.35 28.11
N ASP A 507 3.46 9.91 29.35
CA ASP A 507 2.46 10.46 30.26
C ASP A 507 2.65 11.98 30.46
N THR A 508 1.55 12.69 30.62
CA THR A 508 1.53 14.09 31.06
C THR A 508 1.00 14.16 32.49
N LYS A 509 0.89 15.37 33.05
CA LYS A 509 0.20 15.58 34.34
C LYS A 509 -1.29 15.24 34.28
N LYS A 510 -1.94 15.30 33.10
CA LYS A 510 -3.39 15.15 32.95
C LYS A 510 -3.81 13.81 32.32
N HIS A 511 -3.02 13.29 31.39
CA HIS A 511 -3.31 12.06 30.66
C HIS A 511 -2.16 11.06 30.79
N THR A 512 -2.51 9.78 30.83
CA THR A 512 -1.58 8.72 30.47
C THR A 512 -1.28 8.78 28.97
N TYR A 513 -0.17 8.21 28.52
CA TYR A 513 0.19 8.20 27.10
C TYR A 513 -0.91 7.59 26.20
N ARG A 514 -1.64 6.60 26.70
CA ARG A 514 -2.78 5.96 26.00
C ARG A 514 -3.99 6.88 25.87
N GLU A 515 -4.33 7.57 26.97
CA GLU A 515 -5.43 8.54 26.95
C GLU A 515 -5.08 9.73 26.04
N LEU A 516 -3.81 10.13 26.01
CA LEU A 516 -3.30 11.19 25.14
C LEU A 516 -3.42 10.83 23.65
N ASP A 517 -3.03 9.60 23.30
CA ASP A 517 -3.15 9.06 21.93
C ASP A 517 -4.62 9.03 21.47
N LEU A 518 -5.50 8.38 22.23
CA LEU A 518 -6.94 8.33 21.93
C LEU A 518 -7.59 9.72 21.89
N THR A 519 -7.18 10.63 22.78
CA THR A 519 -7.69 12.01 22.76
C THR A 519 -7.24 12.74 21.49
N THR A 520 -5.99 12.54 21.05
CA THR A 520 -5.45 13.12 19.82
C THR A 520 -6.27 12.68 18.62
N ASP A 521 -6.56 11.39 18.50
CA ASP A 521 -7.35 10.82 17.40
C ASP A 521 -8.84 11.19 17.47
N CYS A 522 -9.38 11.42 18.67
CA CYS A 522 -10.74 11.92 18.82
C CYS A 522 -10.91 13.36 18.30
N ILE A 523 -9.88 14.20 18.37
CA ILE A 523 -10.04 15.65 18.16
C ILE A 523 -9.27 16.20 16.97
N SER A 524 -8.30 15.46 16.44
CA SER A 524 -7.38 15.90 15.38
C SER A 524 -7.12 14.77 14.38
N GLY A 525 -6.51 15.11 13.25
CA GLY A 525 -5.91 14.16 12.32
C GLY A 525 -4.43 13.90 12.60
N GLY A 526 -3.98 14.18 13.81
CA GLY A 526 -2.61 14.00 14.24
C GLY A 526 -1.91 15.30 14.62
N ILE A 527 -1.05 15.16 15.61
CA ILE A 527 -0.13 16.17 16.13
C ILE A 527 1.27 15.59 15.99
N SER A 528 2.13 16.24 15.23
CA SER A 528 3.51 15.79 15.05
C SER A 528 4.49 16.91 15.36
N ALA A 529 5.71 16.52 15.70
CA ALA A 529 6.80 17.46 15.91
C ALA A 529 8.05 17.01 15.14
N GLY A 530 8.91 17.95 14.81
CA GLY A 530 10.19 17.61 14.21
C GLY A 530 11.10 18.78 13.93
N LEU A 531 12.37 18.44 13.70
CA LEU A 531 13.35 19.41 13.25
C LEU A 531 13.14 19.72 11.77
N GLN A 532 13.12 21.01 11.43
CA GLN A 532 13.07 21.48 10.05
C GLN A 532 14.34 22.27 9.75
N VAL A 533 14.95 21.95 8.61
CA VAL A 533 16.14 22.63 8.09
C VAL A 533 15.76 23.33 6.79
N ASN A 534 15.88 24.65 6.77
CA ASN A 534 15.53 25.49 5.62
C ASN A 534 16.78 26.21 5.10
N GLU A 535 17.26 25.85 3.92
CA GLU A 535 18.37 26.54 3.26
C GLU A 535 17.93 27.90 2.70
N ASP A 536 18.81 28.90 2.78
CA ASP A 536 18.58 30.20 2.17
C ASP A 536 19.06 30.20 0.71
N LEU A 537 18.11 30.05 -0.22
CA LEU A 537 18.39 30.05 -1.66
C LEU A 537 19.03 31.36 -2.17
N ARG A 538 18.94 32.47 -1.42
CA ARG A 538 19.58 33.75 -1.78
C ARG A 538 21.01 33.84 -1.25
N HIS A 539 21.35 33.06 -0.24
CA HIS A 539 22.66 33.05 0.42
C HIS A 539 23.17 31.61 0.54
N PRO A 540 23.79 31.06 -0.51
CA PRO A 540 24.29 29.69 -0.51
C PRO A 540 25.16 29.39 0.73
N GLY A 541 24.86 28.29 1.43
CA GLY A 541 25.53 27.88 2.66
C GLY A 541 24.94 28.46 3.96
N ALA A 542 24.02 29.42 3.88
CA ALA A 542 23.21 29.83 5.02
C ALA A 542 21.95 28.96 5.13
N PHE A 543 21.57 28.63 6.35
CA PHE A 543 20.37 27.87 6.65
C PHE A 543 19.76 28.31 7.98
N ARG A 544 18.50 27.95 8.19
CA ARG A 544 17.79 28.12 9.46
C ARG A 544 17.29 26.78 9.93
N THR A 545 17.42 26.56 11.23
CA THR A 545 16.84 25.40 11.91
C THR A 545 15.70 25.88 12.79
N SER A 546 14.65 25.06 12.83
CA SER A 546 13.50 25.28 13.70
C SER A 546 12.93 23.95 14.16
N PHE A 547 12.41 23.91 15.37
CA PHE A 547 11.60 22.81 15.85
C PHE A 547 10.14 23.16 15.51
N GLY A 548 9.53 22.39 14.62
CA GLY A 548 8.15 22.57 14.18
C GLY A 548 7.20 21.66 14.94
N ILE A 549 6.01 22.15 15.28
CA ILE A 549 4.87 21.33 15.69
C ILE A 549 3.78 21.53 14.65
N SER A 550 3.34 20.45 14.03
CA SER A 550 2.34 20.42 12.98
C SER A 550 1.07 19.79 13.51
N VAL A 551 -0.06 20.47 13.31
CA VAL A 551 -1.39 20.04 13.74
C VAL A 551 -2.31 20.05 12.53
N ARG A 552 -3.10 18.99 12.39
CA ARG A 552 -4.15 18.89 11.38
C ARG A 552 -5.47 18.66 12.11
N VAL A 553 -6.42 19.57 11.97
CA VAL A 553 -7.58 19.60 12.86
C VAL A 553 -8.83 20.17 12.19
N LEU A 554 -10.00 19.66 12.55
CA LEU A 554 -11.25 20.30 12.15
C LEU A 554 -11.46 21.59 12.95
N PRO A 555 -11.94 22.70 12.34
CA PRO A 555 -12.05 24.00 12.99
C PRO A 555 -12.75 23.99 14.37
N GLN A 556 -13.79 23.17 14.54
CA GLN A 556 -14.51 23.05 15.81
C GLN A 556 -13.69 22.46 16.96
N ASN A 557 -12.59 21.76 16.66
CA ASN A 557 -11.72 21.12 17.66
C ASN A 557 -10.41 21.87 17.90
N LEU A 558 -10.17 23.00 17.22
CA LEU A 558 -8.89 23.72 17.28
C LEU A 558 -8.48 24.07 18.72
N ASP A 559 -9.37 24.66 19.51
CA ASP A 559 -9.06 25.07 20.88
C ASP A 559 -8.67 23.87 21.75
N ARG A 560 -9.41 22.76 21.65
CA ARG A 560 -9.11 21.51 22.37
C ARG A 560 -7.77 20.92 21.94
N CYS A 561 -7.46 20.99 20.65
CA CYS A 561 -6.19 20.50 20.13
C CYS A 561 -5.00 21.36 20.59
N LEU A 562 -5.17 22.68 20.67
CA LEU A 562 -4.17 23.60 21.21
C LEU A 562 -3.92 23.37 22.71
N ASP A 563 -4.97 23.11 23.48
CA ASP A 563 -4.85 22.70 24.89
C ASP A 563 -3.99 21.44 25.04
N LEU A 564 -4.17 20.47 24.13
CA LEU A 564 -3.39 19.23 24.11
C LEU A 564 -1.92 19.48 23.74
N VAL A 565 -1.65 20.29 22.72
CA VAL A 565 -0.28 20.71 22.36
C VAL A 565 0.40 21.42 23.53
N GLN A 566 -0.32 22.29 24.24
CA GLN A 566 0.20 22.96 25.43
C GLN A 566 0.52 21.97 26.55
N GLU A 567 -0.36 21.00 26.78
CA GLU A 567 -0.13 19.94 27.75
C GLU A 567 1.12 19.11 27.43
N ILE A 568 1.28 18.65 26.18
CA ILE A 568 2.47 17.91 25.74
C ILE A 568 3.74 18.74 25.96
N LEU A 569 3.71 20.03 25.61
CA LEU A 569 4.89 20.90 25.72
C LEU A 569 5.32 21.20 27.16
N PHE A 570 4.36 21.40 28.07
CA PHE A 570 4.64 21.95 29.40
C PHE A 570 4.36 21.00 30.56
N GLU A 571 3.71 19.86 30.30
CA GLU A 571 3.23 18.95 31.35
C GLU A 571 3.64 17.48 31.13
N THR A 572 4.42 17.16 30.10
CA THR A 572 5.02 15.81 29.91
C THR A 572 5.92 15.42 31.10
N LYS A 573 5.80 14.17 31.54
CA LYS A 573 6.58 13.53 32.62
C LYS A 573 7.76 12.77 32.03
N PHE A 574 8.98 13.16 32.38
CA PHE A 574 10.23 12.54 31.90
C PHE A 574 10.88 11.64 32.97
N GLU A 575 10.10 11.15 33.94
CA GLU A 575 10.58 10.32 35.03
C GLU A 575 10.47 8.80 34.76
N ASP A 576 9.64 8.38 33.80
CA ASP A 576 9.48 6.96 33.45
C ASP A 576 10.55 6.50 32.46
N SER A 577 11.72 6.14 32.99
CA SER A 577 12.83 5.61 32.19
C SER A 577 12.48 4.30 31.47
N GLY A 578 11.48 3.54 31.94
CA GLY A 578 11.05 2.29 31.32
C GLY A 578 10.36 2.58 29.99
N ARG A 579 9.31 3.41 30.03
CA ARG A 579 8.60 3.84 28.82
C ARG A 579 9.51 4.60 27.85
N MET A 580 10.37 5.48 28.37
CA MET A 580 11.33 6.19 27.51
C MET A 580 12.26 5.21 26.78
N LEU A 581 12.69 4.13 27.42
CA LEU A 581 13.49 3.10 26.76
C LEU A 581 12.68 2.37 25.69
N GLU A 582 11.44 1.97 25.99
CA GLU A 582 10.54 1.32 25.02
C GLU A 582 10.39 2.16 23.75
N VAL A 583 10.06 3.45 23.90
CA VAL A 583 9.89 4.40 22.79
C VAL A 583 11.18 4.57 21.97
N LEU A 584 12.34 4.57 22.61
CA LEU A 584 13.63 4.64 21.92
C LEU A 584 13.99 3.33 21.19
N GLU A 585 13.62 2.19 21.76
CA GLU A 585 13.84 0.89 21.13
C GLU A 585 12.96 0.70 19.90
N GLU A 586 11.72 1.21 19.94
CA GLU A 586 10.81 1.27 18.80
C GLU A 586 11.39 2.14 17.67
N GLU A 587 11.80 3.38 17.97
CA GLU A 587 12.45 4.27 16.98
C GLU A 587 13.73 3.65 16.40
N ARG A 588 14.55 2.99 17.23
CA ARG A 588 15.76 2.29 16.77
C ARG A 588 15.41 1.16 15.80
N SER A 589 14.37 0.38 16.10
CA SER A 589 13.91 -0.71 15.22
C SER A 589 13.42 -0.15 13.89
N GLY A 590 12.60 0.90 13.89
CA GLY A 590 12.16 1.57 12.67
C GLY A 590 13.31 2.16 11.84
N LEU A 591 14.32 2.77 12.49
CA LEU A 591 15.52 3.26 11.79
C LEU A 591 16.33 2.11 11.16
N LYS A 592 16.41 0.94 11.81
CA LYS A 592 17.09 -0.24 11.28
C LYS A 592 16.37 -0.78 10.04
N GLU A 593 15.04 -0.88 10.10
CA GLU A 593 14.23 -1.31 8.97
C GLU A 593 14.32 -0.32 7.79
N SER A 594 14.29 0.99 8.06
CA SER A 594 14.49 2.04 7.05
C SER A 594 15.87 1.95 6.37
N LEU A 595 16.92 1.62 7.13
CA LEU A 595 18.26 1.39 6.57
C LEU A 595 18.30 0.20 5.61
N GLU A 596 17.56 -0.86 5.90
CA GLU A 596 17.53 -2.08 5.07
C GLU A 596 16.65 -1.87 3.82
N SER A 597 15.47 -1.26 3.98
CA SER A 597 14.51 -1.03 2.89
C SER A 597 14.87 0.14 1.98
N SER A 598 15.55 1.17 2.50
CA SER A 598 15.85 2.43 1.81
C SER A 598 17.32 2.84 1.88
N ALA A 599 18.24 1.86 1.87
CA ALA A 599 19.69 2.07 2.01
C ALA A 599 20.28 3.16 1.10
N HIS A 600 19.74 3.30 -0.11
CA HIS A 600 20.16 4.30 -1.10
C HIS A 600 19.90 5.74 -0.63
N LEU A 601 18.78 6.01 0.06
CA LEU A 601 18.47 7.33 0.62
C LEU A 601 19.43 7.69 1.75
N THR A 602 19.71 6.74 2.66
CA THR A 602 20.68 6.95 3.74
C THR A 602 22.09 7.20 3.19
N ALA A 603 22.52 6.41 2.21
CA ALA A 603 23.83 6.60 1.57
C ALA A 603 23.94 7.99 0.91
N GLY A 604 22.88 8.42 0.20
CA GLY A 604 22.79 9.75 -0.40
C GLY A 604 22.86 10.87 0.64
N GLY A 605 22.04 10.80 1.69
CA GLY A 605 22.06 11.76 2.80
C GLY A 605 23.43 11.85 3.48
N ARG A 606 24.06 10.69 3.75
CA ARG A 606 25.40 10.64 4.34
C ARG A 606 26.46 11.25 3.44
N ALA A 607 26.39 11.04 2.13
CA ALA A 607 27.30 11.67 1.18
C ALA A 607 27.15 13.20 1.17
N MET A 608 25.90 13.70 1.21
CA MET A 608 25.59 15.13 1.23
C MET A 608 25.99 15.83 2.54
N ALA A 609 25.94 15.13 3.67
CA ALA A 609 26.39 15.63 4.97
C ALA A 609 27.87 16.07 4.98
N HIS A 610 28.69 15.57 4.05
CA HIS A 610 30.08 16.01 3.88
C HIS A 610 30.25 17.20 2.93
N GLN A 611 29.18 17.66 2.28
CA GLN A 611 29.18 18.74 1.28
C GLN A 611 28.44 20.00 1.74
N SER A 612 27.42 19.87 2.59
CA SER A 612 26.60 20.99 3.10
C SER A 612 26.43 20.90 4.61
N ALA A 613 26.56 22.03 5.30
CA ALA A 613 26.27 22.12 6.73
C ALA A 613 24.78 21.88 7.04
N ALA A 614 23.88 22.24 6.12
CA ALA A 614 22.45 21.98 6.27
C ALA A 614 22.11 20.50 6.07
N ALA A 615 22.83 19.78 5.19
CA ALA A 615 22.68 18.34 5.01
C ALA A 615 23.35 17.50 6.11
N ALA A 616 24.25 18.11 6.90
CA ALA A 616 24.90 17.47 8.04
C ALA A 616 24.07 17.52 9.32
N VAL A 617 23.10 18.44 9.36
CA VAL A 617 22.09 18.62 10.40
C VAL A 617 20.93 17.68 10.11
#